data_AF-A0A9E4CPR1-F1
#
_entry.id   AF-A0A9E4CPR1-F1
#
_cell.length_a   1.000
_cell.length_b   1.000
_cell.length_c   1.000
_cell.angle_alpha   90.00
_cell.angle_beta   90.00
_cell.angle_gamma   90.00
#
_symmetry.space_group_name_H-M   'P 1'
#
loop_
_entity.id
_entity.type
_entity.pdbx_description
1 polymer ?
#
loop_
_entity_poly.entity_id
_entity_poly.type
_entity_poly.pdbx_seq_one_letter_code
_entity_poly.pdbx_strand_id
1 'polypeptide(L)'
;MDLTVILGPPGSGKAGRAIDALRDAAARGVDAFLLVPGAVDRARFLRELAGRDDEVLVGIEVGTFDQLVARIAGSPPVRRTDRAMERILVRDALADVPAFDRAAAWSGFVDTARAHVDELRRARVWGGEELLRVEAELPGEHVDAWRRLEQRVGELLDERRLRDDAWFERQAERALRRGAPGVDAVVCYGFDSFAPGRLALLERLAGHVPVTVTLAWRPGRRVHERAADLRDRWRTAGAFVEELDAQPDVEPVLAWLGSELFEDTSSTAPETDRNPDTPAAVAFVDCCGPTQEAEEVVREVAMLRARGMEWDDIVVASADAATGSELLLAAFERAGIPARLQARRRAVDVPAGRALHELLDAIVERDELRLVGALQTPLFGVDRERVDDVELRLRRGRHGARRWLDDPRLVRLLPEPISELARHAAASGPADGDVVRLRAMLASLHPADLGELDLLRGVAALLEGLVVAAGGDRGIGVRDLRDALAALVL
;
A
#
# COMPACT_ATOMS: atom_id res chain seq x y z
N MET A 1 30.89 12.70 -4.26
CA MET A 1 29.54 12.14 -4.39
C MET A 1 29.12 12.39 -5.83
N ASP A 2 28.68 11.35 -6.53
CA ASP A 2 28.24 11.42 -7.92
C ASP A 2 26.71 11.58 -7.93
N LEU A 3 26.25 12.78 -7.55
CA LEU A 3 24.84 13.14 -7.52
C LEU A 3 24.57 14.30 -8.48
N THR A 4 23.62 14.10 -9.38
CA THR A 4 23.02 15.13 -10.22
C THR A 4 21.60 15.40 -9.76
N VAL A 5 21.29 16.66 -9.51
CA VAL A 5 19.97 17.14 -9.09
C VAL A 5 19.39 18.01 -10.19
N ILE A 6 18.27 17.58 -10.77
CA ILE A 6 17.57 18.29 -11.83
C ILE A 6 16.33 18.94 -11.22
N LEU A 7 16.31 20.26 -11.24
CA LEU A 7 15.25 21.08 -10.68
C LEU A 7 14.45 21.75 -11.78
N GLY A 8 13.18 22.04 -11.51
CA GLY A 8 12.40 22.91 -12.39
C GLY A 8 10.91 22.85 -12.06
N PRO A 9 10.12 23.82 -12.55
CA PRO A 9 8.68 23.87 -12.31
C PRO A 9 7.95 22.69 -12.96
N PRO A 10 6.71 22.36 -12.56
CA PRO A 10 5.87 21.40 -13.29
C PRO A 10 5.87 21.71 -14.80
N GLY A 11 6.00 20.68 -15.65
CA GLY A 11 6.09 20.86 -17.10
C GLY A 11 7.47 21.25 -17.65
N SER A 12 8.51 21.43 -16.82
CA SER A 12 9.86 21.85 -17.29
C SER A 12 10.68 20.80 -18.06
N GLY A 13 10.09 19.69 -18.51
CA GLY A 13 10.82 18.62 -19.21
C GLY A 13 11.68 17.69 -18.33
N LYS A 14 11.53 17.71 -16.99
CA LYS A 14 12.26 16.81 -16.07
C LYS A 14 12.16 15.32 -16.42
N ALA A 15 10.99 14.88 -16.88
CA ALA A 15 10.78 13.49 -17.30
C ALA A 15 11.69 13.12 -18.49
N GLY A 16 11.83 14.04 -19.46
CA GLY A 16 12.75 13.88 -20.58
C GLY A 16 14.19 13.68 -20.10
N ARG A 17 14.67 14.53 -19.18
CA ARG A 17 16.03 14.39 -18.63
C ARG A 17 16.24 13.10 -17.83
N ALA A 18 15.22 12.63 -17.10
CA ALA A 18 15.29 11.32 -16.43
C ALA A 18 15.41 10.18 -17.45
N ILE A 19 14.65 10.24 -18.56
CA ILE A 19 14.73 9.26 -19.64
C ILE A 19 16.08 9.34 -20.37
N ASP A 20 16.61 10.52 -20.61
CA ASP A 20 17.92 10.69 -21.24
C ASP A 20 19.04 10.09 -20.37
N ALA A 21 18.99 10.31 -19.05
CA ALA A 21 19.93 9.69 -18.12
C ALA A 21 19.86 8.15 -18.15
N LEU A 22 18.66 7.59 -18.32
CA LEU A 22 18.45 6.15 -18.48
C LEU A 22 18.99 5.63 -19.81
N ARG A 23 18.74 6.36 -20.92
CA ARG A 23 19.27 6.03 -22.25
C ARG A 23 20.79 6.05 -22.25
N ASP A 24 21.39 7.06 -21.64
CA ASP A 24 22.84 7.18 -21.49
C ASP A 24 23.42 5.99 -20.70
N ALA A 25 22.73 5.53 -19.66
CA ALA A 25 23.13 4.35 -18.91
C ALA A 25 23.01 3.06 -19.74
N ALA A 26 21.89 2.88 -20.44
CA ALA A 26 21.69 1.73 -21.34
C ALA A 26 22.72 1.72 -22.48
N ALA A 27 23.06 2.88 -23.06
CA ALA A 27 24.07 3.01 -24.11
C ALA A 27 25.49 2.65 -23.62
N ARG A 28 25.77 2.85 -22.32
CA ARG A 28 27.02 2.39 -21.68
C ARG A 28 26.98 0.90 -21.31
N GLY A 29 25.85 0.23 -21.48
CA GLY A 29 25.68 -1.19 -21.13
C GLY A 29 25.71 -1.45 -19.62
N VAL A 30 25.36 -0.45 -18.80
CA VAL A 30 25.35 -0.57 -17.33
C VAL A 30 23.94 -0.77 -16.80
N ASP A 31 23.81 -1.44 -15.66
CA ASP A 31 22.52 -1.78 -15.07
C ASP A 31 21.94 -0.58 -14.29
N ALA A 32 20.89 0.03 -14.84
CA ALA A 32 20.29 1.25 -14.32
C ALA A 32 18.94 0.98 -13.65
N PHE A 33 18.70 1.66 -12.53
CA PHE A 33 17.45 1.56 -11.79
C PHE A 33 16.67 2.89 -11.83
N LEU A 34 15.50 2.90 -12.45
CA LEU A 34 14.53 3.99 -12.37
C LEU A 34 13.69 3.82 -11.10
N LEU A 35 13.98 4.65 -10.11
CA LEU A 35 13.26 4.75 -8.85
C LEU A 35 12.06 5.68 -9.00
N VAL A 36 10.87 5.17 -8.69
CA VAL A 36 9.58 5.89 -8.72
C VAL A 36 8.80 5.76 -7.40
N PRO A 37 7.85 6.65 -7.09
CA PRO A 37 7.20 6.70 -5.77
C PRO A 37 6.34 5.48 -5.47
N GLY A 38 5.57 5.01 -6.46
CA GLY A 38 4.61 3.93 -6.27
C GLY A 38 4.49 2.96 -7.43
N ALA A 39 3.70 1.91 -7.21
CA ALA A 39 3.44 0.86 -8.20
C ALA A 39 2.69 1.38 -9.45
N VAL A 40 1.85 2.41 -9.29
CA VAL A 40 1.15 3.07 -10.39
C VAL A 40 2.14 3.78 -11.31
N ASP A 41 3.04 4.58 -10.73
CA ASP A 41 4.10 5.26 -11.49
C ASP A 41 4.97 4.24 -12.21
N ARG A 42 5.34 3.15 -11.54
CA ARG A 42 6.09 2.05 -12.16
C ARG A 42 5.36 1.49 -13.39
N ALA A 43 4.08 1.17 -13.28
CA ALA A 43 3.30 0.64 -14.41
C ALA A 43 3.15 1.66 -15.55
N ARG A 44 3.04 2.96 -15.22
CA ARG A 44 3.03 4.04 -16.21
C ARG A 44 4.38 4.12 -16.94
N PHE A 45 5.49 4.19 -16.21
CA PHE A 45 6.83 4.30 -16.79
C PHE A 45 7.21 3.07 -17.62
N LEU A 46 6.83 1.86 -17.19
CA LEU A 46 7.02 0.66 -17.99
C LEU A 46 6.27 0.73 -19.32
N ARG A 47 5.05 1.27 -19.34
CA ARG A 47 4.29 1.49 -20.58
C ARG A 47 4.92 2.58 -21.45
N GLU A 48 5.36 3.68 -20.84
CA GLU A 48 5.99 4.80 -21.57
C GLU A 48 7.32 4.39 -22.20
N LEU A 49 8.15 3.62 -21.48
CA LEU A 49 9.41 3.06 -21.99
C LEU A 49 9.18 1.99 -23.06
N ALA A 50 8.09 1.22 -22.97
CA ALA A 50 7.74 0.22 -23.98
C ALA A 50 7.04 0.82 -25.21
N GLY A 51 6.42 2.00 -25.08
CA GLY A 51 5.57 2.63 -26.09
C GLY A 51 6.22 3.76 -26.89
N ARG A 52 7.43 4.22 -26.52
CA ARG A 52 8.18 5.24 -27.27
C ARG A 52 9.28 4.59 -28.12
N ASP A 53 9.10 4.64 -29.44
CA ASP A 53 10.07 4.35 -30.52
C ASP A 53 10.61 2.91 -30.62
N ASP A 54 11.21 2.58 -31.77
CA ASP A 54 11.68 1.25 -32.22
C ASP A 54 12.85 0.64 -31.41
N GLU A 55 13.19 1.18 -30.24
CA GLU A 55 14.36 0.79 -29.44
C GLU A 55 13.98 0.15 -28.10
N VAL A 56 14.35 -1.12 -27.93
CA VAL A 56 14.24 -1.82 -26.66
C VAL A 56 15.40 -1.43 -25.76
N LEU A 57 15.12 -0.70 -24.68
CA LEU A 57 16.11 -0.41 -23.65
C LEU A 57 16.36 -1.65 -22.77
N VAL A 58 17.56 -2.21 -22.87
CA VAL A 58 18.01 -3.37 -22.07
C VAL A 58 18.87 -2.86 -20.90
N GLY A 59 18.80 -3.54 -19.76
CA GLY A 59 19.56 -3.17 -18.56
C GLY A 59 18.93 -2.04 -17.74
N ILE A 60 17.62 -1.81 -17.91
CA ILE A 60 16.85 -0.88 -17.11
C ILE A 60 15.83 -1.63 -16.27
N GLU A 61 15.86 -1.41 -14.96
CA GLU A 61 14.82 -1.84 -14.03
C GLU A 61 14.00 -0.63 -13.55
N VAL A 62 12.67 -0.72 -13.60
CA VAL A 62 11.78 0.29 -13.01
C VAL A 62 11.19 -0.27 -11.73
N GLY A 63 11.38 0.44 -10.62
CA GLY A 63 10.93 -0.02 -9.31
C GLY A 63 10.75 1.05 -8.25
N THR A 64 10.23 0.63 -7.10
CA THR A 64 10.04 1.48 -5.93
C THR A 64 11.27 1.44 -5.02
N PHE A 65 11.27 2.29 -3.98
CA PHE A 65 12.36 2.34 -3.00
C PHE A 65 12.58 0.98 -2.33
N ASP A 66 11.49 0.28 -2.01
CA ASP A 66 11.52 -1.02 -1.37
C ASP A 66 12.17 -2.09 -2.25
N GLN A 67 12.01 -1.99 -3.56
CA GLN A 67 12.64 -2.88 -4.55
C GLN A 67 14.13 -2.56 -4.71
N LEU A 68 14.49 -1.27 -4.76
CA LEU A 68 15.90 -0.83 -4.79
C LEU A 68 16.64 -1.31 -3.53
N VAL A 69 16.06 -1.12 -2.34
CA VAL A 69 16.67 -1.60 -1.08
C VAL A 69 16.84 -3.11 -1.10
N ALA A 70 15.81 -3.87 -1.49
CA ALA A 70 15.90 -5.33 -1.58
C ALA A 70 16.97 -5.77 -2.57
N ARG A 71 17.15 -5.05 -3.68
CA ARG A 71 18.20 -5.30 -4.66
C ARG A 71 19.60 -5.06 -4.09
N ILE A 72 19.83 -3.91 -3.44
CA ILE A 72 21.13 -3.58 -2.80
C ILE A 72 21.44 -4.55 -1.65
N ALA A 73 20.43 -4.88 -0.84
CA ALA A 73 20.55 -5.85 0.26
C ALA A 73 20.87 -7.28 -0.22
N GLY A 74 20.62 -7.56 -1.51
CA GLY A 74 20.58 -8.91 -2.07
C GLY A 74 19.26 -9.62 -1.74
N SER A 75 18.94 -10.67 -2.50
CA SER A 75 17.75 -11.50 -2.25
C SER A 75 18.08 -12.64 -1.28
N PRO A 76 17.86 -12.49 0.04
CA PRO A 76 17.90 -13.64 0.92
C PRO A 76 16.73 -14.58 0.54
N PRO A 77 16.86 -15.91 0.66
CA PRO A 77 15.77 -16.86 0.47
C PRO A 77 14.80 -16.83 1.66
N VAL A 78 14.30 -15.63 2.02
CA VAL A 78 13.61 -15.35 3.28
C VAL A 78 12.41 -14.44 2.99
N ARG A 79 11.25 -14.71 3.62
CA ARG A 79 10.00 -13.99 3.36
C ARG A 79 10.02 -12.61 4.03
N ARG A 80 9.64 -11.57 3.29
CA ARG A 80 9.42 -10.21 3.82
C ARG A 80 8.13 -10.18 4.63
N THR A 81 8.12 -9.53 5.79
CA THR A 81 6.92 -9.40 6.61
C THR A 81 5.94 -8.40 6.02
N ASP A 82 4.66 -8.63 6.28
CA ASP A 82 3.61 -7.63 6.15
C ASP A 82 3.11 -7.19 7.55
N ARG A 83 2.22 -6.19 7.56
CA ARG A 83 1.67 -5.62 8.80
C ARG A 83 0.95 -6.64 9.68
N ALA A 84 0.29 -7.63 9.08
CA ALA A 84 -0.45 -8.65 9.82
C ALA A 84 0.50 -9.69 10.43
N MET A 85 1.56 -10.06 9.69
CA MET A 85 2.67 -10.88 10.19
C MET A 85 3.37 -10.20 11.37
N GLU A 86 3.70 -8.91 11.24
CA GLU A 86 4.30 -8.11 12.31
C GLU A 86 3.40 -8.05 13.56
N ARG A 87 2.10 -7.89 13.38
CA ARG A 87 1.13 -7.92 14.49
C ARG A 87 1.18 -9.25 15.26
N ILE A 88 1.26 -10.39 14.55
CA ILE A 88 1.42 -11.72 15.18
C ILE A 88 2.74 -11.81 15.92
N LEU A 89 3.85 -11.40 15.29
CA LEU A 89 5.17 -11.41 15.92
C LEU A 89 5.20 -10.57 17.21
N VAL A 90 4.61 -9.38 17.18
CA VAL A 90 4.54 -8.50 18.37
C VAL A 90 3.64 -9.08 19.45
N ARG A 91 2.48 -9.65 19.09
CA ARG A 91 1.60 -10.33 20.04
C ARG A 91 2.32 -11.48 20.74
N ASP A 92 3.02 -12.31 19.99
CA ASP A 92 3.76 -13.45 20.55
C ASP A 92 4.92 -12.97 21.42
N ALA A 93 5.63 -11.92 20.99
CA ALA A 93 6.69 -11.31 21.78
C ALA A 93 6.18 -10.68 23.09
N LEU A 94 4.98 -10.09 23.09
CA LEU A 94 4.35 -9.53 24.28
C LEU A 94 4.09 -10.57 25.37
N ALA A 95 3.86 -11.84 24.99
CA ALA A 95 3.68 -12.93 25.96
C ALA A 95 4.95 -13.21 26.80
N ASP A 96 6.12 -12.80 26.30
CA ASP A 96 7.42 -12.98 26.97
C ASP A 96 7.86 -11.71 27.74
N VAL A 97 7.01 -10.67 27.81
CA VAL A 97 7.32 -9.38 28.47
C VAL A 97 6.29 -9.10 29.58
N PRO A 98 6.56 -9.53 30.84
CA PRO A 98 5.61 -9.47 31.95
C PRO A 98 5.05 -8.07 32.25
N ALA A 99 5.83 -7.02 31.97
CA ALA A 99 5.42 -5.63 32.17
C ALA A 99 4.16 -5.26 31.36
N PHE A 100 3.87 -6.00 30.28
CA PHE A 100 2.73 -5.76 29.41
C PHE A 100 1.58 -6.75 29.59
N ASP A 101 1.62 -7.71 30.53
CA ASP A 101 0.63 -8.79 30.66
C ASP A 101 -0.84 -8.32 30.63
N ARG A 102 -1.15 -7.25 31.38
CA ARG A 102 -2.51 -6.69 31.42
C ARG A 102 -2.89 -5.96 30.13
N ALA A 103 -1.93 -5.30 29.50
CA ALA A 103 -2.15 -4.49 28.30
C ALA A 103 -2.23 -5.37 27.05
N ALA A 104 -1.44 -6.45 26.98
CA ALA A 104 -1.40 -7.41 25.89
C ALA A 104 -2.75 -8.11 25.65
N ALA A 105 -3.64 -8.14 26.64
CA ALA A 105 -5.01 -8.63 26.49
C ALA A 105 -5.87 -7.79 25.50
N TRP A 106 -5.48 -6.54 25.24
CA TRP A 106 -6.22 -5.62 24.38
C TRP A 106 -5.61 -5.61 22.97
N SER A 107 -6.42 -5.94 21.96
CA SER A 107 -5.98 -5.95 20.56
C SER A 107 -5.43 -4.60 20.09
N GLY A 108 -6.00 -3.50 20.57
CA GLY A 108 -5.51 -2.15 20.27
C GLY A 108 -4.11 -1.88 20.83
N PHE A 109 -3.76 -2.47 21.97
CA PHE A 109 -2.42 -2.33 22.54
C PHE A 109 -1.38 -3.04 21.68
N VAL A 110 -1.71 -4.21 21.10
CA VAL A 110 -0.81 -4.91 20.16
C VAL A 110 -0.47 -4.01 18.96
N ASP A 111 -1.46 -3.28 18.41
CA ASP A 111 -1.21 -2.33 17.31
C ASP A 111 -0.32 -1.16 17.73
N THR A 112 -0.57 -0.60 18.92
CA THR A 112 0.27 0.45 19.49
C THR A 112 1.70 -0.03 19.70
N ALA A 113 1.86 -1.22 20.27
CA ALA A 113 3.16 -1.83 20.51
C ALA A 113 3.92 -2.11 19.21
N ARG A 114 3.22 -2.61 18.17
CA ARG A 114 3.79 -2.80 16.83
C ARG A 114 4.25 -1.49 16.23
N ALA A 115 3.41 -0.45 16.28
CA ALA A 115 3.77 0.88 15.77
C ALA A 115 4.99 1.46 16.51
N HIS A 116 5.10 1.23 17.81
CA HIS A 116 6.26 1.67 18.58
C HIS A 116 7.53 0.89 18.24
N VAL A 117 7.44 -0.44 18.07
CA VAL A 117 8.56 -1.25 17.57
C VAL A 117 9.01 -0.77 16.19
N ASP A 118 8.07 -0.49 15.28
CA ASP A 118 8.39 0.07 13.96
C ASP A 118 9.12 1.42 14.08
N GLU A 119 8.69 2.29 14.99
CA GLU A 119 9.31 3.59 15.24
C GLU A 119 10.75 3.44 15.76
N LEU A 120 10.97 2.59 16.77
CA LEU A 120 12.31 2.27 17.29
C LEU A 120 13.22 1.78 16.17
N ARG A 121 12.73 0.86 15.34
CA ARG A 121 13.50 0.30 14.23
C ARG A 121 13.82 1.31 13.15
N ARG A 122 12.89 2.22 12.83
CA ARG A 122 13.13 3.34 11.90
C ARG A 122 14.12 4.36 12.47
N ALA A 123 14.12 4.55 13.78
CA ALA A 123 15.11 5.35 14.50
C ALA A 123 16.47 4.64 14.62
N ARG A 124 16.62 3.43 14.05
CA ARG A 124 17.84 2.61 14.10
C ARG A 124 18.18 2.12 15.51
N VAL A 125 17.18 2.05 16.37
CA VAL A 125 17.26 1.45 17.69
C VAL A 125 16.85 -0.01 17.56
N TRP A 126 17.86 -0.87 17.43
CA TRP A 126 17.71 -2.32 17.30
C TRP A 126 18.31 -3.00 18.54
N GLY A 127 17.83 -4.19 18.87
CA GLY A 127 18.29 -4.97 20.01
C GLY A 127 19.81 -5.04 20.13
N GLY A 128 20.32 -5.12 21.36
CA GLY A 128 21.76 -5.16 21.63
C GLY A 128 22.31 -3.80 22.08
N GLU A 129 23.45 -3.39 21.51
CA GLU A 129 24.23 -2.24 22.01
C GLU A 129 23.51 -0.89 21.87
N GLU A 130 22.75 -0.67 20.80
CA GLU A 130 22.02 0.58 20.58
C GLU A 130 20.93 0.79 21.63
N LEU A 131 20.18 -0.27 21.96
CA LEU A 131 19.19 -0.23 23.04
C LEU A 131 19.84 -0.10 24.43
N LEU A 132 21.00 -0.71 24.67
CA LEU A 132 21.76 -0.53 25.91
C LEU A 132 22.25 0.92 26.08
N ARG A 133 22.57 1.63 24.98
CA ARG A 133 22.90 3.06 25.01
C ARG A 133 21.68 3.92 25.35
N VAL A 134 20.52 3.62 24.76
CA VAL A 134 19.27 4.33 25.09
C VAL A 134 18.91 4.15 26.56
N GLU A 135 19.09 2.96 27.13
CA GLU A 135 18.85 2.70 28.56
C GLU A 135 19.83 3.44 29.48
N ALA A 136 21.10 3.54 29.08
CA ALA A 136 22.11 4.31 29.82
C ALA A 136 21.77 5.82 29.85
N GLU A 137 21.14 6.34 28.80
CA GLU A 137 20.75 7.74 28.68
C GLU A 137 19.36 8.03 29.29
N LEU A 138 18.45 7.05 29.25
CA LEU A 138 17.07 7.15 29.72
C LEU A 138 16.69 5.92 30.57
N PRO A 139 17.14 5.85 31.84
CA PRO A 139 16.85 4.71 32.70
C PRO A 139 15.38 4.70 33.14
N GLY A 140 14.76 3.51 33.15
CA GLY A 140 13.42 3.31 33.68
C GLY A 140 12.80 1.96 33.31
N GLU A 141 11.94 1.44 34.18
CA GLU A 141 11.25 0.15 34.00
C GLU A 141 10.45 0.06 32.69
N HIS A 142 9.88 1.19 32.24
CA HIS A 142 9.15 1.28 30.98
C HIS A 142 10.08 1.14 29.77
N VAL A 143 11.31 1.66 29.85
CA VAL A 143 12.29 1.58 28.75
C VAL A 143 12.81 0.14 28.62
N ASP A 144 13.09 -0.55 29.73
CA ASP A 144 13.49 -1.97 29.70
C ASP A 144 12.38 -2.86 29.13
N ALA A 145 11.12 -2.60 29.44
CA ALA A 145 9.99 -3.36 28.88
C ALA A 145 9.92 -3.25 27.35
N TRP A 146 10.02 -2.03 26.81
CA TRP A 146 10.03 -1.81 25.35
C TRP A 146 11.27 -2.40 24.67
N ARG A 147 12.43 -2.33 25.34
CA ARG A 147 13.66 -2.97 24.88
C ARG A 147 13.50 -4.48 24.73
N ARG A 148 12.99 -5.14 25.77
CA ARG A 148 12.76 -6.60 25.76
C ARG A 148 11.77 -6.99 24.67
N LEU A 149 10.74 -6.17 24.46
CA LEU A 149 9.79 -6.40 23.37
C LEU A 149 10.48 -6.34 22.00
N GLU A 150 11.23 -5.27 21.71
CA GLU A 150 11.93 -5.14 20.42
C GLU A 150 12.92 -6.29 20.20
N GLN A 151 13.70 -6.62 21.23
CA GLN A 151 14.65 -7.73 21.20
C GLN A 151 13.93 -9.04 20.86
N ARG A 152 12.81 -9.33 21.54
CA ARG A 152 12.05 -10.56 21.32
C ARG A 152 11.41 -10.61 19.94
N VAL A 153 10.92 -9.49 19.42
CA VAL A 153 10.45 -9.40 18.02
C VAL A 153 11.60 -9.72 17.05
N GLY A 154 12.82 -9.24 17.33
CA GLY A 154 14.03 -9.56 16.56
C GLY A 154 14.36 -11.05 16.56
N GLU A 155 14.33 -11.68 17.74
CA GLU A 155 14.55 -13.12 17.89
C GLU A 155 13.50 -13.94 17.13
N LEU A 156 12.22 -13.59 17.24
CA LEU A 156 11.14 -14.27 16.52
C LEU A 156 11.27 -14.14 15.00
N LEU A 157 11.71 -12.98 14.48
CA LEU A 157 12.00 -12.80 13.06
C LEU A 157 13.11 -13.74 12.60
N ASP A 158 14.16 -13.94 13.40
CA ASP A 158 15.24 -14.87 13.07
C ASP A 158 14.81 -16.33 13.19
N GLU A 159 14.13 -16.71 14.28
CA GLU A 159 13.58 -18.06 14.49
C GLU A 159 12.65 -18.47 13.34
N ARG A 160 11.78 -17.55 12.89
CA ARG A 160 10.76 -17.81 11.86
C ARG A 160 11.26 -17.56 10.43
N ARG A 161 12.53 -17.19 10.26
CA ARG A 161 13.13 -16.84 8.96
C ARG A 161 12.25 -15.81 8.22
N LEU A 162 12.04 -14.68 8.88
CA LEU A 162 11.29 -13.53 8.39
C LEU A 162 12.15 -12.27 8.44
N ARG A 163 11.93 -11.36 7.49
CA ARG A 163 12.66 -10.09 7.42
C ARG A 163 11.70 -8.92 7.27
N ASP A 164 11.84 -7.95 8.13
CA ASP A 164 11.12 -6.69 8.04
C ASP A 164 11.88 -5.68 7.18
N ASP A 165 11.24 -4.54 6.93
CA ASP A 165 11.79 -3.45 6.13
C ASP A 165 13.11 -2.92 6.72
N ALA A 166 13.18 -2.81 8.05
CA ALA A 166 14.37 -2.34 8.75
C ALA A 166 15.58 -3.28 8.54
N TRP A 167 15.36 -4.59 8.49
CA TRP A 167 16.42 -5.54 8.15
C TRP A 167 16.96 -5.29 6.74
N PHE A 168 16.09 -5.09 5.75
CA PHE A 168 16.50 -4.84 4.37
C PHE A 168 17.29 -3.54 4.24
N GLU A 169 16.84 -2.45 4.87
CA GLU A 169 17.58 -1.18 4.91
C GLU A 169 18.98 -1.35 5.49
N ARG A 170 19.10 -2.09 6.61
CA ARG A 170 20.40 -2.35 7.25
C ARG A 170 21.32 -3.19 6.38
N GLN A 171 20.80 -4.21 5.69
CA GLN A 171 21.63 -5.01 4.79
C GLN A 171 22.08 -4.21 3.57
N ALA A 172 21.19 -3.40 2.99
CA ALA A 172 21.53 -2.49 1.91
C ALA A 172 22.66 -1.54 2.35
N GLU A 173 22.56 -0.93 3.53
CA GLU A 173 23.63 -0.11 4.07
C GLU A 173 24.95 -0.89 4.23
N ARG A 174 24.90 -2.11 4.78
CA ARG A 174 26.08 -2.97 4.96
C ARG A 174 26.72 -3.33 3.62
N ALA A 175 25.92 -3.60 2.59
CA ALA A 175 26.38 -3.88 1.23
C ALA A 175 27.08 -2.66 0.64
N LEU A 176 26.51 -1.46 0.79
CA LEU A 176 27.16 -0.22 0.38
C LEU A 176 28.49 0.01 1.10
N ARG A 177 28.58 -0.22 2.43
CA ARG A 177 29.88 -0.08 3.13
C ARG A 177 30.97 -1.01 2.58
N ARG A 178 30.57 -2.17 2.03
CA ARG A 178 31.47 -3.14 1.40
C ARG A 178 31.74 -2.83 -0.07
N GLY A 179 31.18 -1.75 -0.62
CA GLY A 179 31.33 -1.38 -2.03
C GLY A 179 30.52 -2.25 -2.98
N ALA A 180 29.43 -2.87 -2.51
CA ALA A 180 28.56 -3.73 -3.32
C ALA A 180 27.18 -3.06 -3.50
N PRO A 181 27.03 -2.08 -4.40
CA PRO A 181 25.76 -1.38 -4.62
C PRO A 181 24.70 -2.25 -5.32
N GLY A 182 25.08 -3.27 -6.10
CA GLY A 182 24.13 -4.14 -6.80
C GLY A 182 23.34 -3.48 -7.95
N VAL A 183 23.67 -2.23 -8.25
CA VAL A 183 23.21 -1.42 -9.39
C VAL A 183 24.39 -0.58 -9.85
N ASP A 184 24.39 -0.12 -11.10
CA ASP A 184 25.46 0.72 -11.65
C ASP A 184 25.05 2.19 -11.81
N ALA A 185 23.75 2.49 -11.86
CA ALA A 185 23.22 3.85 -11.87
C ALA A 185 21.80 3.89 -11.29
N VAL A 186 21.40 5.02 -10.70
CA VAL A 186 20.03 5.22 -10.21
C VAL A 186 19.47 6.56 -10.69
N VAL A 187 18.25 6.55 -11.20
CA VAL A 187 17.49 7.74 -11.58
C VAL A 187 16.22 7.82 -10.75
N CYS A 188 16.04 8.88 -9.96
CA CYS A 188 14.88 9.11 -9.11
C CYS A 188 13.95 10.12 -9.76
N TYR A 189 12.70 9.72 -10.03
CA TYR A 189 11.69 10.58 -10.64
C TYR A 189 10.38 10.58 -9.85
N GLY A 190 9.71 11.73 -9.78
CA GLY A 190 8.36 11.86 -9.21
C GLY A 190 8.30 12.03 -7.68
N PHE A 191 9.42 12.29 -7.02
CA PHE A 191 9.47 12.50 -5.56
C PHE A 191 9.46 13.99 -5.21
N ASP A 192 8.64 14.37 -4.23
CA ASP A 192 8.67 15.71 -3.62
C ASP A 192 9.56 15.75 -2.36
N SER A 193 9.71 14.59 -1.69
CA SER A 193 10.53 14.45 -0.49
C SER A 193 10.93 13.00 -0.26
N PHE A 194 11.91 12.79 0.60
CA PHE A 194 12.36 11.47 1.05
C PHE A 194 12.30 11.39 2.58
N ALA A 195 11.87 10.24 3.10
CA ALA A 195 12.00 9.97 4.54
C ALA A 195 13.49 10.01 4.95
N PRO A 196 13.85 10.45 6.17
CA PRO A 196 15.25 10.65 6.57
C PRO A 196 16.17 9.42 6.34
N GLY A 197 15.70 8.21 6.66
CA GLY A 197 16.46 6.98 6.43
C GLY A 197 16.68 6.67 4.95
N ARG A 198 15.66 6.89 4.11
CA ARG A 198 15.71 6.72 2.65
C ARG A 198 16.64 7.76 2.00
N LEU A 199 16.59 9.00 2.47
CA LEU A 199 17.49 10.07 2.04
C LEU A 199 18.95 9.72 2.35
N ALA A 200 19.24 9.28 3.58
CA ALA A 200 20.59 8.88 3.98
C ALA A 200 21.13 7.70 3.16
N LEU A 201 20.26 6.75 2.79
CA LEU A 201 20.64 5.65 1.92
C LEU A 201 20.96 6.12 0.49
N LEU A 202 20.15 7.02 -0.09
CA LEU A 202 20.41 7.60 -1.41
C LEU A 202 21.72 8.37 -1.46
N GLU A 203 22.00 9.19 -0.45
CA GLU A 203 23.27 9.93 -0.36
C GLU A 203 24.47 9.00 -0.26
N ARG A 204 24.32 7.90 0.49
CA ARG A 204 25.35 6.87 0.58
C ARG A 204 25.53 6.17 -0.77
N LEU A 205 24.44 5.84 -1.46
CA LEU A 205 24.46 5.23 -2.78
C LEU A 205 25.16 6.11 -3.82
N ALA A 206 24.92 7.42 -3.79
CA ALA A 206 25.64 8.42 -4.61
C ALA A 206 27.14 8.52 -4.29
N GLY A 207 27.61 7.91 -3.20
CA GLY A 207 29.05 7.71 -2.94
C GLY A 207 29.67 6.56 -3.76
N HIS A 208 28.85 5.69 -4.35
CA HIS A 208 29.28 4.47 -5.04
C HIS A 208 28.93 4.46 -6.52
N VAL A 209 27.79 5.02 -6.90
CA VAL A 209 27.27 5.01 -8.28
C VAL A 209 26.71 6.39 -8.66
N PRO A 210 26.63 6.72 -9.95
CA PRO A 210 25.89 7.89 -10.43
C PRO A 210 24.43 7.83 -9.98
N VAL A 211 23.98 8.89 -9.32
CA VAL A 211 22.58 9.08 -8.94
C VAL A 211 22.06 10.36 -9.56
N THR A 212 20.92 10.29 -10.25
CA THR A 212 20.20 11.45 -10.77
C THR A 212 18.89 11.59 -10.02
N VAL A 213 18.57 12.78 -9.50
CA VAL A 213 17.29 13.04 -8.81
C VAL A 213 16.60 14.20 -9.48
N THR A 214 15.34 14.03 -9.86
CA THR A 214 14.50 15.13 -10.34
C THR A 214 13.58 15.63 -9.23
N LEU A 215 13.52 16.93 -8.98
CA LEU A 215 12.59 17.54 -8.02
C LEU A 215 11.79 18.66 -8.68
N ALA A 216 10.50 18.76 -8.35
CA ALA A 216 9.72 19.94 -8.68
C ALA A 216 10.16 21.10 -7.78
N TRP A 217 10.65 22.18 -8.38
CA TRP A 217 11.17 23.32 -7.63
C TRP A 217 11.08 24.61 -8.42
N ARG A 218 10.78 25.71 -7.71
CA ARG A 218 10.85 27.09 -8.20
C ARG A 218 11.30 28.00 -7.04
N PRO A 219 12.18 28.99 -7.28
CA PRO A 219 12.64 29.88 -6.23
C PRO A 219 11.49 30.64 -5.54
N GLY A 220 11.55 30.74 -4.21
CA GLY A 220 10.64 31.59 -3.42
C GLY A 220 9.18 31.13 -3.42
N ARG A 221 8.95 29.82 -3.47
CA ARG A 221 7.60 29.22 -3.44
C ARG A 221 7.44 28.29 -2.24
N ARG A 222 6.35 28.45 -1.48
CA ARG A 222 6.08 27.71 -0.24
C ARG A 222 5.93 26.21 -0.48
N VAL A 223 5.22 25.83 -1.55
CA VAL A 223 5.05 24.42 -1.96
C VAL A 223 6.38 23.70 -2.19
N HIS A 224 7.45 24.44 -2.51
CA HIS A 224 8.75 23.89 -2.84
C HIS A 224 9.80 24.03 -1.72
N GLU A 225 9.41 24.42 -0.49
CA GLU A 225 10.34 24.57 0.64
C GLU A 225 11.15 23.30 0.91
N ARG A 226 10.50 22.12 0.92
CA ARG A 226 11.21 20.83 1.11
C ARG A 226 12.20 20.54 0.00
N ALA A 227 11.87 20.87 -1.25
CA ALA A 227 12.77 20.70 -2.38
C ALA A 227 13.94 21.70 -2.31
N ALA A 228 13.71 22.91 -1.79
CA ALA A 228 14.76 23.90 -1.55
C ALA A 228 15.73 23.42 -0.46
N ASP A 229 15.24 22.84 0.63
CA ASP A 229 16.07 22.25 1.69
C ASP A 229 16.96 21.12 1.13
N LEU A 230 16.40 20.22 0.31
CA LEU A 230 17.15 19.15 -0.34
C LEU A 230 18.20 19.69 -1.33
N ARG A 231 17.82 20.70 -2.14
CA ARG A 231 18.76 21.39 -3.04
C ARG A 231 19.93 21.97 -2.25
N ASP A 232 19.67 22.71 -1.18
CA ASP A 232 20.71 23.42 -0.44
C ASP A 232 21.63 22.44 0.28
N ARG A 233 21.07 21.37 0.85
CA ARG A 233 21.82 20.24 1.41
C ARG A 233 22.75 19.61 0.38
N TRP A 234 22.24 19.24 -0.79
CA TRP A 234 23.04 18.55 -1.81
C TRP A 234 24.03 19.45 -2.53
N ARG A 235 23.67 20.71 -2.79
CA ARG A 235 24.60 21.72 -3.33
C ARG A 235 25.78 21.93 -2.37
N THR A 236 25.52 22.01 -1.07
CA THR A 236 26.57 22.10 -0.03
C THR A 236 27.44 20.85 0.03
N ALA A 237 26.86 19.67 -0.20
CA ALA A 237 27.59 18.41 -0.29
C ALA A 237 28.36 18.21 -1.61
N GLY A 238 28.31 19.19 -2.54
CA GLY A 238 29.04 19.17 -3.81
C GLY A 238 28.34 18.45 -4.96
N ALA A 239 27.02 18.25 -4.88
CA ALA A 239 26.24 17.70 -5.99
C ALA A 239 26.17 18.68 -7.18
N PHE A 240 26.09 18.13 -8.39
CA PHE A 240 25.80 18.92 -9.58
C PHE A 240 24.30 19.28 -9.59
N VAL A 241 23.98 20.56 -9.69
CA VAL A 241 22.59 21.04 -9.70
C VAL A 241 22.30 21.73 -11.03
N GLU A 242 21.36 21.18 -11.78
CA GLU A 242 20.83 21.77 -13.01
C GLU A 242 19.42 22.31 -12.74
N GLU A 243 19.18 23.57 -13.09
CA GLU A 243 17.88 24.21 -12.97
C GLU A 243 17.29 24.40 -14.38
N LEU A 244 16.11 23.83 -14.61
CA LEU A 244 15.38 23.89 -15.87
C LEU A 244 14.33 25.00 -15.83
N ASP A 245 14.22 25.73 -16.94
CA ASP A 245 13.19 26.74 -17.13
C ASP A 245 11.81 26.12 -17.38
N ALA A 246 10.76 26.93 -17.16
CA ALA A 246 9.41 26.56 -17.55
C ALA A 246 9.31 26.43 -19.07
N GLN A 247 8.59 25.42 -19.55
CA GLN A 247 8.31 25.30 -20.98
C GLN A 247 7.14 26.21 -21.39
N PRO A 248 7.19 26.82 -22.59
CA PRO A 248 6.19 27.77 -23.06
C PRO A 248 4.86 27.12 -23.48
N ASP A 249 4.82 25.80 -23.67
CA ASP A 249 3.68 25.08 -24.25
C ASP A 249 2.58 24.72 -23.24
N VAL A 250 2.58 25.33 -22.05
CA VAL A 250 1.57 25.11 -21.02
C VAL A 250 0.50 26.20 -21.10
N GLU A 251 -0.77 25.79 -21.04
CA GLU A 251 -1.92 26.70 -21.01
C GLU A 251 -1.71 27.81 -19.95
N PRO A 252 -1.75 29.11 -20.32
CA PRO A 252 -1.31 30.20 -19.46
C PRO A 252 -1.99 30.27 -18.09
N VAL A 253 -3.29 29.93 -18.01
CA VAL A 253 -4.03 29.90 -16.75
C VAL A 253 -3.53 28.80 -15.83
N LEU A 254 -3.24 27.62 -16.38
CA LEU A 254 -2.72 26.50 -15.59
C LEU A 254 -1.29 26.77 -15.14
N ALA A 255 -0.48 27.40 -15.99
CA ALA A 255 0.87 27.86 -15.63
C ALA A 255 0.83 28.91 -14.50
N TRP A 256 -0.13 29.84 -14.57
CA TRP A 256 -0.36 30.85 -13.53
C TRP A 256 -0.83 30.20 -12.22
N LEU A 257 -1.84 29.32 -12.25
CA LEU A 257 -2.32 28.61 -11.07
C LEU A 257 -1.21 27.80 -10.40
N GLY A 258 -0.44 27.03 -11.19
CA GLY A 258 0.71 26.28 -10.67
C GLY A 258 1.79 27.17 -10.05
N SER A 259 1.77 28.48 -10.34
CA SER A 259 2.74 29.44 -9.80
C SER A 259 2.25 30.23 -8.59
N GLU A 260 0.93 30.39 -8.40
CA GLU A 260 0.38 31.37 -7.45
C GLU A 260 -0.66 30.79 -6.47
N LEU A 261 -1.20 29.59 -6.71
CA LEU A 261 -2.35 29.03 -5.95
C LEU A 261 -2.16 28.95 -4.42
N PHE A 262 -0.92 28.98 -3.92
CA PHE A 262 -0.59 28.85 -2.50
C PHE A 262 0.28 30.01 -1.97
N GLU A 263 0.45 31.05 -2.76
CA GLU A 263 1.28 32.19 -2.40
C GLU A 263 0.42 33.36 -1.92
N ASP A 264 0.93 34.14 -0.96
CA ASP A 264 0.25 35.35 -0.47
C ASP A 264 0.38 36.53 -1.47
N THR A 265 0.89 36.28 -2.68
CA THR A 265 1.15 37.30 -3.70
C THR A 265 -0.06 37.53 -4.59
N SER A 266 -0.51 38.78 -4.68
CA SER A 266 -1.58 39.18 -5.60
C SER A 266 -1.02 39.48 -6.99
N SER A 267 -0.63 38.46 -7.75
CA SER A 267 -0.44 38.64 -9.19
C SER A 267 -1.80 38.58 -9.90
N THR A 268 -1.95 39.38 -10.94
CA THR A 268 -3.18 39.38 -11.75
C THR A 268 -3.19 38.13 -12.62
N ALA A 269 -4.27 37.36 -12.58
CA ALA A 269 -4.44 36.21 -13.45
C ALA A 269 -4.36 36.63 -14.93
N PRO A 270 -3.75 35.80 -15.81
CA PRO A 270 -3.72 36.08 -17.23
C PRO A 270 -5.14 36.20 -17.78
N GLU A 271 -5.33 37.14 -18.72
CA GLU A 271 -6.60 37.25 -19.45
C GLU A 271 -6.85 35.94 -20.19
N THR A 272 -7.98 35.31 -19.90
CA THR A 272 -8.46 34.16 -20.65
C THR A 272 -9.12 34.67 -21.92
N ASP A 273 -8.68 34.18 -23.08
CA ASP A 273 -9.43 34.40 -24.30
C ASP A 273 -10.77 33.69 -24.15
N ARG A 274 -11.84 34.47 -23.97
CA ARG A 274 -13.20 33.96 -23.83
C ARG A 274 -13.73 33.63 -25.22
N ASN A 275 -13.11 32.67 -25.89
CA ASN A 275 -13.70 32.06 -27.06
C ASN A 275 -14.83 31.13 -26.59
N PRO A 276 -16.11 31.41 -26.92
CA PRO A 276 -17.23 30.55 -26.53
C PRO A 276 -17.12 29.12 -27.11
N ASP A 277 -16.33 28.92 -28.17
CA ASP A 277 -16.12 27.62 -28.80
C ASP A 277 -14.97 26.82 -28.17
N THR A 278 -14.13 27.44 -27.34
CA THR A 278 -13.03 26.78 -26.62
C THR A 278 -13.41 26.60 -25.16
N PRO A 279 -13.42 25.38 -24.61
CA PRO A 279 -13.64 25.19 -23.18
C PRO A 279 -12.60 25.95 -22.37
N ALA A 280 -13.04 26.62 -21.30
CA ALA A 280 -12.13 27.28 -20.38
C ALA A 280 -11.15 26.26 -19.81
N ALA A 281 -9.88 26.65 -19.72
CA ALA A 281 -8.82 25.83 -19.12
C ALA A 281 -9.15 25.42 -17.67
N VAL A 282 -9.96 26.24 -16.98
CA VAL A 282 -10.40 26.02 -15.60
C VAL A 282 -11.88 26.39 -15.52
N ALA A 283 -12.68 25.50 -14.96
CA ALA A 283 -14.10 25.72 -14.71
C ALA A 283 -14.45 25.31 -13.28
N PHE A 284 -15.30 26.09 -12.63
CA PHE A 284 -15.90 25.75 -11.34
C PHE A 284 -17.36 25.38 -11.59
N VAL A 285 -17.77 24.24 -11.06
CA VAL A 285 -19.14 23.73 -11.17
C VAL A 285 -19.69 23.57 -9.77
N ASP A 286 -20.82 24.22 -9.50
CA ASP A 286 -21.54 24.07 -8.23
C ASP A 286 -22.57 22.94 -8.35
N CYS A 287 -22.61 22.07 -7.35
CA CYS A 287 -23.44 20.86 -7.33
C CYS A 287 -24.24 20.81 -6.03
N CYS A 288 -25.52 20.41 -6.12
CA CYS A 288 -26.42 20.27 -4.98
C CYS A 288 -26.16 19.03 -4.11
N GLY A 289 -25.15 18.21 -4.45
CA GLY A 289 -24.70 17.07 -3.64
C GLY A 289 -23.82 16.09 -4.41
N PRO A 290 -23.29 15.05 -3.73
CA PRO A 290 -22.31 14.11 -4.31
C PRO A 290 -22.81 13.33 -5.52
N THR A 291 -24.11 13.02 -5.57
CA THR A 291 -24.70 12.34 -6.73
C THR A 291 -24.69 13.22 -7.98
N GLN A 292 -25.07 14.50 -7.84
CA GLN A 292 -25.02 15.43 -8.95
C GLN A 292 -23.58 15.71 -9.37
N GLU A 293 -22.67 15.86 -8.40
CA GLU A 293 -21.23 16.00 -8.67
C GLU A 293 -20.71 14.84 -9.53
N ALA A 294 -21.04 13.59 -9.18
CA ALA A 294 -20.65 12.42 -9.99
C ALA A 294 -21.24 12.45 -11.41
N GLU A 295 -22.50 12.88 -11.57
CA GLU A 295 -23.14 13.00 -12.89
C GLU A 295 -22.54 14.13 -13.73
N GLU A 296 -22.17 15.25 -13.12
CA GLU A 296 -21.48 16.36 -13.79
C GLU A 296 -20.06 15.97 -14.22
N VAL A 297 -19.33 15.21 -13.38
CA VAL A 297 -18.02 14.66 -13.76
C VAL A 297 -18.15 13.73 -14.96
N VAL A 298 -19.12 12.81 -14.95
CA VAL A 298 -19.41 11.92 -16.07
C VAL A 298 -19.72 12.71 -17.35
N ARG A 299 -20.54 13.77 -17.24
CA ARG A 299 -20.87 14.64 -18.37
C ARG A 299 -19.63 15.30 -18.95
N GLU A 300 -18.75 15.84 -18.10
CA GLU A 300 -17.53 16.52 -18.55
C GLU A 300 -16.54 15.55 -19.20
N VAL A 301 -16.35 14.37 -18.61
CA VAL A 301 -15.50 13.31 -19.18
C VAL A 301 -16.01 12.86 -20.56
N ALA A 302 -17.33 12.69 -20.71
CA ALA A 302 -17.94 12.37 -22.01
C ALA A 302 -17.74 13.49 -23.03
N MET A 303 -17.80 14.77 -22.61
CA MET A 303 -17.55 15.92 -23.47
C MET A 303 -16.08 16.01 -23.91
N LEU A 304 -15.12 15.77 -23.01
CA LEU A 304 -13.70 15.69 -23.35
C LEU A 304 -13.44 14.57 -24.35
N ARG A 305 -14.08 13.40 -24.18
CA ARG A 305 -13.98 12.30 -25.15
C ARG A 305 -14.54 12.69 -26.52
N ALA A 306 -15.71 13.34 -26.55
CA ALA A 306 -16.33 13.79 -27.80
C ALA A 306 -15.45 14.80 -28.57
N ARG A 307 -14.56 15.51 -27.87
CA ARG A 307 -13.57 16.44 -28.44
C ARG A 307 -12.26 15.77 -28.86
N GLY A 308 -12.15 14.45 -28.74
CA GLY A 308 -11.00 13.68 -29.21
C GLY A 308 -9.94 13.39 -28.14
N MET A 309 -10.18 13.71 -26.86
CA MET A 309 -9.29 13.30 -25.78
C MET A 309 -9.39 11.78 -25.58
N GLU A 310 -8.26 11.09 -25.40
CA GLU A 310 -8.26 9.67 -25.07
C GLU A 310 -8.57 9.46 -23.59
N TRP A 311 -9.12 8.29 -23.24
CA TRP A 311 -9.46 7.97 -21.85
C TRP A 311 -8.25 8.06 -20.91
N ASP A 312 -7.08 7.67 -21.41
CA ASP A 312 -5.83 7.67 -20.65
C ASP A 312 -5.28 9.08 -20.37
N ASP A 313 -5.81 10.12 -21.03
CA ASP A 313 -5.45 11.53 -20.81
C ASP A 313 -6.34 12.21 -19.75
N ILE A 314 -7.40 11.52 -19.28
CA ILE A 314 -8.37 12.07 -18.34
C ILE A 314 -8.11 11.51 -16.94
N VAL A 315 -7.92 12.41 -15.97
CA VAL A 315 -7.78 12.05 -14.55
C VAL A 315 -8.86 12.72 -13.73
N VAL A 316 -9.54 11.93 -12.89
CA VAL A 316 -10.44 12.44 -11.86
C VAL A 316 -9.80 12.23 -10.49
N ALA A 317 -9.60 13.32 -9.76
CA ALA A 317 -8.99 13.32 -8.45
C ALA A 317 -10.03 13.66 -7.37
N SER A 318 -9.98 12.96 -6.24
CA SER A 318 -10.77 13.27 -5.04
C SER A 318 -9.87 13.19 -3.82
N ALA A 319 -10.08 14.11 -2.87
CA ALA A 319 -9.33 14.13 -1.61
C ALA A 319 -9.59 12.87 -0.76
N ASP A 320 -10.79 12.29 -0.86
CA ASP A 320 -11.15 11.03 -0.22
C ASP A 320 -11.68 10.04 -1.24
N ALA A 321 -10.74 9.39 -1.93
CA ALA A 321 -11.03 8.34 -2.88
C ALA A 321 -11.68 7.10 -2.23
N ALA A 322 -11.72 6.95 -0.90
CA ALA A 322 -12.40 5.82 -0.26
C ALA A 322 -13.90 6.10 -0.10
N THR A 323 -14.27 7.31 0.33
CA THR A 323 -15.68 7.65 0.62
C THR A 323 -16.46 8.09 -0.62
N GLY A 324 -15.80 8.76 -1.58
CA GLY A 324 -16.48 9.32 -2.76
C GLY A 324 -16.44 8.45 -4.03
N SER A 325 -15.56 7.44 -4.09
CA SER A 325 -15.32 6.70 -5.33
C SER A 325 -16.44 5.75 -5.73
N GLU A 326 -17.20 5.20 -4.78
CA GLU A 326 -18.26 4.23 -5.12
C GLU A 326 -19.38 4.87 -5.94
N LEU A 327 -19.84 6.06 -5.54
CA LEU A 327 -20.84 6.83 -6.29
C LEU A 327 -20.33 7.21 -7.69
N LEU A 328 -19.07 7.64 -7.77
CA LEU A 328 -18.44 8.05 -9.02
C LEU A 328 -18.26 6.85 -9.97
N LEU A 329 -17.78 5.71 -9.47
CA LEU A 329 -17.63 4.48 -10.24
C LEU A 329 -18.98 3.96 -10.73
N ALA A 330 -20.02 3.98 -9.89
CA ALA A 330 -21.36 3.61 -10.29
C ALA A 330 -21.93 4.56 -11.36
N ALA A 331 -21.62 5.86 -11.29
CA ALA A 331 -22.00 6.82 -12.32
C ALA A 331 -21.27 6.54 -13.65
N PHE A 332 -19.97 6.28 -13.62
CA PHE A 332 -19.20 5.90 -14.81
C PHE A 332 -19.70 4.60 -15.44
N GLU A 333 -19.97 3.57 -14.62
CA GLU A 333 -20.51 2.29 -15.07
C GLU A 333 -21.88 2.47 -15.75
N ARG A 334 -22.80 3.22 -15.13
CA ARG A 334 -24.11 3.56 -15.73
C ARG A 334 -23.98 4.27 -17.08
N ALA A 335 -22.95 5.08 -17.25
CA ALA A 335 -22.67 5.81 -18.48
C ALA A 335 -21.84 5.00 -19.51
N GLY A 336 -21.40 3.79 -19.17
CA GLY A 336 -20.55 2.97 -20.02
C GLY A 336 -19.14 3.54 -20.23
N ILE A 337 -18.67 4.39 -19.32
CA ILE A 337 -17.33 5.00 -19.38
C ILE A 337 -16.35 4.09 -18.63
N PRO A 338 -15.25 3.65 -19.26
CA PRO A 338 -14.24 2.86 -18.58
C PRO A 338 -13.52 3.73 -17.55
N ALA A 339 -13.55 3.31 -16.29
CA ALA A 339 -12.85 3.98 -15.20
C ALA A 339 -12.04 2.99 -14.38
N ARG A 340 -10.84 3.43 -13.95
CA ARG A 340 -9.99 2.65 -13.05
C ARG A 340 -9.73 3.46 -11.78
N LEU A 341 -10.21 2.95 -10.65
CA LEU A 341 -9.90 3.52 -9.35
C LEU A 341 -8.46 3.22 -8.96
N GLN A 342 -7.67 4.27 -8.73
CA GLN A 342 -6.31 4.17 -8.18
C GLN A 342 -6.33 4.40 -6.67
N ALA A 343 -7.15 3.63 -5.96
CA ALA A 343 -7.22 3.66 -4.52
C ALA A 343 -7.14 2.24 -3.97
N ARG A 344 -6.47 2.15 -2.84
CA ARG A 344 -6.43 0.96 -2.01
C ARG A 344 -7.80 0.78 -1.35
N ARG A 345 -8.38 -0.42 -1.43
CA ARG A 345 -9.66 -0.74 -0.75
C ARG A 345 -9.40 -1.71 0.38
N ARG A 346 -10.11 -1.60 1.50
CA ARG A 346 -10.02 -2.67 2.50
C ARG A 346 -10.66 -3.91 1.92
N ALA A 347 -10.11 -5.08 2.23
CA ALA A 347 -10.66 -6.34 1.74
C ALA A 347 -12.14 -6.48 2.14
N VAL A 348 -12.50 -6.03 3.35
CA VAL A 348 -13.88 -6.03 3.87
C VAL A 348 -14.86 -5.11 3.14
N ASP A 349 -14.36 -4.16 2.34
CA ASP A 349 -15.19 -3.27 1.52
C ASP A 349 -15.55 -3.92 0.16
N VAL A 350 -14.88 -5.02 -0.20
CA VAL A 350 -15.17 -5.82 -1.41
C VAL A 350 -16.12 -6.97 -1.02
N PRO A 351 -17.13 -7.33 -1.86
CA PRO A 351 -18.14 -8.34 -1.50
C PRO A 351 -17.57 -9.68 -1.00
N ALA A 352 -16.58 -10.24 -1.70
CA ALA A 352 -15.94 -11.50 -1.30
C ALA A 352 -15.13 -11.37 0.00
N GLY A 353 -14.48 -10.23 0.26
CA GLY A 353 -13.75 -10.03 1.50
C GLY A 353 -14.68 -9.79 2.69
N ARG A 354 -15.82 -9.12 2.48
CA ARG A 354 -16.91 -9.05 3.45
C ARG A 354 -17.48 -10.42 3.79
N ALA A 355 -17.77 -11.24 2.78
CA ALA A 355 -18.27 -12.61 2.94
C ALA A 355 -17.34 -13.46 3.82
N LEU A 356 -16.03 -13.42 3.52
CA LEU A 356 -15.03 -14.13 4.28
C LEU A 356 -14.92 -13.57 5.72
N HIS A 357 -14.99 -12.25 5.89
CA HIS A 357 -14.97 -11.64 7.21
C HIS A 357 -16.17 -12.04 8.06
N GLU A 358 -17.38 -12.00 7.49
CA GLU A 358 -18.61 -12.43 8.16
C GLU A 358 -18.56 -13.91 8.53
N LEU A 359 -18.01 -14.78 7.67
CA LEU A 359 -17.80 -16.19 7.98
C LEU A 359 -16.86 -16.37 9.19
N LEU A 360 -15.73 -15.67 9.18
CA LEU A 360 -14.76 -15.77 10.28
C LEU A 360 -15.34 -15.22 11.59
N ASP A 361 -16.09 -14.12 11.52
CA ASP A 361 -16.80 -13.57 12.68
C ASP A 361 -17.89 -14.53 13.17
N ALA A 362 -18.66 -15.14 12.27
CA ALA A 362 -19.66 -16.14 12.62
C ALA A 362 -19.06 -17.32 13.38
N ILE A 363 -17.84 -17.75 13.00
CA ILE A 363 -17.13 -18.83 13.68
C ILE A 363 -16.60 -18.37 15.06
N VAL A 364 -16.02 -17.17 15.13
CA VAL A 364 -15.45 -16.62 16.38
C VAL A 364 -16.55 -16.34 17.41
N GLU A 365 -17.65 -15.71 16.98
CA GLU A 365 -18.77 -15.32 17.84
C GLU A 365 -19.82 -16.43 18.00
N ARG A 366 -19.72 -17.51 17.21
CA ARG A 366 -20.69 -18.60 17.13
C ARG A 366 -22.10 -18.11 16.78
N ASP A 367 -22.17 -17.25 15.76
CA ASP A 367 -23.39 -16.58 15.30
C ASP A 367 -23.89 -17.17 13.97
N GLU A 368 -25.05 -17.81 14.01
CA GLU A 368 -25.68 -18.45 12.84
C GLU A 368 -26.24 -17.43 11.84
N LEU A 369 -26.68 -16.26 12.29
CA LEU A 369 -27.20 -15.23 11.39
C LEU A 369 -26.07 -14.59 10.58
N ARG A 370 -24.89 -14.42 11.19
CA ARG A 370 -23.69 -13.99 10.45
C ARG A 370 -23.21 -15.05 9.45
N LEU A 371 -23.31 -16.34 9.82
CA LEU A 371 -22.99 -17.42 8.89
C LEU A 371 -23.92 -17.42 7.66
N VAL A 372 -25.21 -17.18 7.88
CA VAL A 372 -26.19 -17.01 6.81
C VAL A 372 -25.89 -15.77 5.96
N GLY A 373 -25.52 -14.64 6.57
CA GLY A 373 -25.08 -13.43 5.85
C GLY A 373 -23.92 -13.71 4.90
N ALA A 374 -22.91 -14.46 5.37
CA ALA A 374 -21.79 -14.88 4.55
C ALA A 374 -22.25 -15.75 3.34
N LEU A 375 -23.15 -16.71 3.57
CA LEU A 375 -23.69 -17.59 2.52
C LEU A 375 -24.59 -16.87 1.49
N GLN A 376 -25.13 -15.70 1.81
CA GLN A 376 -25.90 -14.89 0.84
C GLN A 376 -25.00 -14.27 -0.24
N THR A 377 -23.69 -14.32 -0.06
CA THR A 377 -22.74 -13.76 -1.03
C THR A 377 -22.46 -14.75 -2.18
N PRO A 378 -22.15 -14.25 -3.39
CA PRO A 378 -21.83 -15.10 -4.54
C PRO A 378 -20.62 -16.03 -4.33
N LEU A 379 -19.73 -15.69 -3.40
CA LEU A 379 -18.45 -16.37 -3.16
C LEU A 379 -18.59 -17.88 -2.92
N PHE A 380 -19.68 -18.30 -2.28
CA PHE A 380 -19.89 -19.70 -1.90
C PHE A 380 -20.76 -20.49 -2.88
N GLY A 381 -21.29 -19.83 -3.92
CA GLY A 381 -22.12 -20.47 -4.95
C GLY A 381 -23.39 -21.13 -4.42
N VAL A 382 -23.90 -20.70 -3.25
CA VAL A 382 -25.12 -21.25 -2.65
C VAL A 382 -26.35 -20.54 -3.22
N ASP A 383 -27.37 -21.31 -3.52
CA ASP A 383 -28.64 -20.80 -4.05
C ASP A 383 -29.36 -19.88 -3.03
N ARG A 384 -29.60 -18.63 -3.43
CA ARG A 384 -30.11 -17.56 -2.56
C ARG A 384 -31.46 -17.87 -1.94
N GLU A 385 -32.37 -18.46 -2.71
CA GLU A 385 -33.70 -18.83 -2.20
C GLU A 385 -33.64 -19.80 -1.02
N ARG A 386 -32.66 -20.71 -1.04
CA ARG A 386 -32.45 -21.67 0.05
C ARG A 386 -31.86 -21.02 1.29
N VAL A 387 -30.95 -20.06 1.10
CA VAL A 387 -30.35 -19.29 2.20
C VAL A 387 -31.42 -18.45 2.90
N ASP A 388 -32.33 -17.84 2.13
CA ASP A 388 -33.42 -17.02 2.65
C ASP A 388 -34.46 -17.84 3.46
N ASP A 389 -34.79 -19.09 3.06
CA ASP A 389 -35.65 -19.99 3.88
C ASP A 389 -34.99 -20.33 5.23
N VAL A 390 -33.68 -20.52 5.25
CA VAL A 390 -32.94 -20.77 6.49
C VAL A 390 -32.89 -19.51 7.36
N GLU A 391 -32.60 -18.34 6.80
CA GLU A 391 -32.61 -17.07 7.53
C GLU A 391 -33.96 -16.82 8.22
N LEU A 392 -35.06 -16.94 7.46
CA LEU A 392 -36.41 -16.68 7.94
C LEU A 392 -36.77 -17.58 9.13
N ARG A 393 -36.28 -18.82 9.15
CA ARG A 393 -36.51 -19.76 10.25
C ARG A 393 -35.65 -19.45 11.46
N LEU A 394 -34.37 -19.14 11.26
CA LEU A 394 -33.47 -18.74 12.34
C LEU A 394 -34.03 -17.52 13.08
N ARG A 395 -34.56 -16.52 12.36
CA ARG A 395 -35.21 -15.33 12.95
C ARG A 395 -36.53 -15.64 13.67
N ARG A 396 -37.25 -16.68 13.25
CA ARG A 396 -38.51 -17.14 13.90
C ARG A 396 -38.26 -18.04 15.12
N GLY A 397 -37.09 -18.66 15.22
CA GLY A 397 -36.68 -19.45 16.38
C GLY A 397 -36.34 -18.56 17.58
N ARG A 398 -36.80 -18.91 18.79
CA ARG A 398 -36.37 -18.21 20.01
C ARG A 398 -34.88 -18.47 20.24
N HIS A 399 -34.06 -17.43 20.13
CA HIS A 399 -32.61 -17.49 20.34
C HIS A 399 -32.29 -17.98 21.75
N GLY A 400 -31.67 -19.17 21.82
CA GLY A 400 -31.00 -19.68 23.01
C GLY A 400 -29.56 -19.98 22.62
N ALA A 401 -28.60 -19.53 23.43
CA ALA A 401 -27.16 -19.49 23.19
C ALA A 401 -26.44 -20.87 23.05
N ARG A 402 -27.14 -21.91 22.59
CA ARG A 402 -26.63 -23.30 22.56
C ARG A 402 -26.89 -24.05 21.25
N ARG A 403 -27.17 -23.37 20.13
CA ARG A 403 -27.59 -24.03 18.88
C ARG A 403 -26.68 -23.90 17.67
N TRP A 404 -25.45 -23.37 17.80
CA TRP A 404 -24.56 -23.18 16.66
C TRP A 404 -24.32 -24.49 15.88
N LEU A 405 -24.78 -24.54 14.61
CA LEU A 405 -24.74 -25.69 13.68
C LEU A 405 -25.74 -26.84 13.96
N ASP A 406 -26.70 -26.65 14.86
CA ASP A 406 -27.69 -27.69 15.17
C ASP A 406 -28.83 -27.76 14.12
N ASP A 407 -28.99 -26.76 13.26
CA ASP A 407 -29.98 -26.79 12.18
C ASP A 407 -29.49 -27.67 11.02
N PRO A 408 -30.12 -28.84 10.76
CA PRO A 408 -29.69 -29.76 9.72
C PRO A 408 -29.81 -29.16 8.30
N ARG A 409 -30.58 -28.10 8.12
CA ARG A 409 -30.74 -27.42 6.83
C ARG A 409 -29.59 -26.45 6.59
N LEU A 410 -29.17 -25.72 7.62
CA LEU A 410 -27.97 -24.89 7.56
C LEU A 410 -26.76 -25.76 7.21
N VAL A 411 -26.57 -26.88 7.91
CA VAL A 411 -25.48 -27.84 7.62
C VAL A 411 -25.54 -28.38 6.19
N ARG A 412 -26.73 -28.57 5.62
CA ARG A 412 -26.90 -29.03 4.22
C ARG A 412 -26.58 -27.94 3.18
N LEU A 413 -26.64 -26.67 3.56
CA LEU A 413 -26.30 -25.54 2.67
C LEU A 413 -24.81 -25.22 2.71
N LEU A 414 -24.13 -25.55 3.80
CA LEU A 414 -22.70 -25.30 3.94
C LEU A 414 -21.91 -26.20 2.99
N PRO A 415 -21.07 -25.63 2.11
CA PRO A 415 -20.02 -26.38 1.42
C PRO A 415 -19.23 -27.23 2.42
N GLU A 416 -18.84 -28.46 2.03
CA GLU A 416 -18.16 -29.41 2.93
C GLU A 416 -16.96 -28.77 3.69
N PRO A 417 -16.09 -27.97 3.04
CA PRO A 417 -14.97 -27.34 3.74
C PRO A 417 -15.39 -26.35 4.84
N ILE A 418 -16.52 -25.67 4.67
CA ILE A 418 -17.08 -24.75 5.68
C ILE A 418 -17.72 -25.55 6.81
N SER A 419 -18.44 -26.63 6.46
CA SER A 419 -19.01 -27.57 7.43
C SER A 419 -17.93 -28.19 8.32
N GLU A 420 -16.79 -28.56 7.75
CA GLU A 420 -15.64 -29.09 8.52
C GLU A 420 -15.01 -28.03 9.43
N LEU A 421 -14.79 -26.81 8.93
CA LEU A 421 -14.24 -25.70 9.71
C LEU A 421 -15.17 -25.34 10.88
N ALA A 422 -16.47 -25.19 10.62
CA ALA A 422 -17.45 -24.81 11.63
C ALA A 422 -17.61 -25.91 12.69
N ARG A 423 -17.67 -27.19 12.30
CA ARG A 423 -17.72 -28.33 13.24
C ARG A 423 -16.49 -28.40 14.13
N HIS A 424 -15.30 -28.16 13.58
CA HIS A 424 -14.06 -28.16 14.37
C HIS A 424 -14.05 -27.02 15.40
N ALA A 425 -14.37 -25.80 14.98
CA ALA A 425 -14.44 -24.66 15.90
C ALA A 425 -15.55 -24.81 16.97
N ALA A 426 -16.60 -25.59 16.69
CA ALA A 426 -17.62 -25.99 17.68
C ALA A 426 -17.07 -26.96 18.72
N ALA A 427 -16.30 -27.96 18.29
CA ALA A 427 -15.77 -29.01 19.14
C ALA A 427 -14.58 -28.57 20.00
N SER A 428 -13.70 -27.73 19.46
CA SER A 428 -12.38 -27.45 20.08
C SER A 428 -12.22 -26.01 20.57
N GLY A 429 -13.18 -25.12 20.28
CA GLY A 429 -12.93 -23.67 20.33
C GLY A 429 -12.04 -23.23 19.15
N PRO A 430 -11.80 -21.92 18.96
CA PRO A 430 -10.88 -21.43 17.93
C PRO A 430 -9.43 -21.78 18.32
N ALA A 431 -8.99 -23.00 18.03
CA ALA A 431 -7.64 -23.50 18.28
C ALA A 431 -7.28 -24.68 17.35
N ASP A 432 -5.99 -24.79 17.05
CA ASP A 432 -5.25 -25.82 16.30
C ASP A 432 -5.98 -26.52 15.13
N GLY A 433 -5.53 -26.24 13.90
CA GLY A 433 -5.98 -26.92 12.68
C GLY A 433 -7.05 -26.16 11.88
N ASP A 434 -7.56 -25.04 12.38
CA ASP A 434 -8.48 -24.15 11.65
C ASP A 434 -7.85 -23.62 10.36
N VAL A 435 -6.55 -23.31 10.38
CA VAL A 435 -5.84 -22.76 9.21
C VAL A 435 -5.73 -23.79 8.08
N VAL A 436 -5.49 -25.06 8.40
CA VAL A 436 -5.41 -26.14 7.39
C VAL A 436 -6.77 -26.31 6.72
N ARG A 437 -7.85 -26.33 7.50
CA ARG A 437 -9.22 -26.44 6.98
C ARG A 437 -9.63 -25.21 6.18
N LEU A 438 -9.23 -24.03 6.64
CA LEU A 438 -9.47 -22.80 5.92
C LEU A 438 -8.68 -22.74 4.60
N ARG A 439 -7.43 -23.21 4.54
CA ARG A 439 -6.70 -23.33 3.29
C ARG A 439 -7.43 -24.25 2.30
N ALA A 440 -7.89 -25.40 2.79
CA ALA A 440 -8.69 -26.32 1.98
C ALA A 440 -9.99 -25.66 1.51
N MET A 441 -10.65 -24.88 2.37
CA MET A 441 -11.84 -24.10 2.03
C MET A 441 -11.55 -23.05 0.95
N LEU A 442 -10.55 -22.20 1.12
CA LEU A 442 -10.21 -21.16 0.13
C LEU A 442 -9.80 -21.76 -1.22
N ALA A 443 -9.08 -22.88 -1.21
CA ALA A 443 -8.72 -23.60 -2.44
C ALA A 443 -9.93 -24.22 -3.16
N SER A 444 -11.04 -24.44 -2.44
CA SER A 444 -12.30 -24.96 -2.99
C SER A 444 -13.27 -23.88 -3.48
N LEU A 445 -13.01 -22.60 -3.18
CA LEU A 445 -13.86 -21.50 -3.62
C LEU A 445 -13.72 -21.31 -5.14
N HIS A 446 -14.86 -21.15 -5.81
CA HIS A 446 -14.92 -20.84 -7.23
C HIS A 446 -15.23 -19.36 -7.40
N PRO A 447 -14.23 -18.51 -7.71
CA PRO A 447 -14.46 -17.10 -7.97
C PRO A 447 -15.30 -16.93 -9.24
N ALA A 448 -16.28 -16.04 -9.16
CA ALA A 448 -17.17 -15.69 -10.28
C ALA A 448 -16.52 -14.68 -11.24
N ASP A 449 -15.50 -13.94 -10.77
CA ASP A 449 -14.79 -12.94 -11.56
C ASP A 449 -13.27 -12.87 -11.26
N LEU A 450 -12.57 -12.00 -12.01
CA LEU A 450 -11.12 -11.78 -11.88
C LEU A 450 -10.73 -11.02 -10.59
N GLY A 451 -11.61 -10.17 -10.06
CA GLY A 451 -11.32 -9.41 -8.84
C GLY A 451 -11.34 -10.29 -7.60
N GLU A 452 -12.27 -11.25 -7.55
CA GLU A 452 -12.35 -12.28 -6.54
C GLU A 452 -11.14 -13.22 -6.58
N LEU A 453 -10.62 -13.53 -7.78
CA LEU A 453 -9.39 -14.31 -7.92
C LEU A 453 -8.18 -13.63 -7.28
N ASP A 454 -8.00 -12.33 -7.50
CA ASP A 454 -6.87 -11.58 -6.94
C ASP A 454 -7.02 -11.42 -5.42
N LEU A 455 -8.23 -11.21 -4.91
CA LEU A 455 -8.50 -11.25 -3.47
C LEU A 455 -8.18 -12.63 -2.89
N LEU A 456 -8.65 -13.71 -3.48
CA LEU A 456 -8.41 -15.07 -2.97
C LEU A 456 -6.92 -15.41 -2.95
N ARG A 457 -6.17 -15.00 -3.99
CA ARG A 457 -4.70 -15.09 -4.00
C ARG A 457 -4.07 -14.25 -2.90
N GLY A 458 -4.55 -13.01 -2.70
CA GLY A 458 -4.09 -12.13 -1.63
C GLY A 458 -4.33 -12.72 -0.24
N VAL A 459 -5.52 -13.27 0.01
CA VAL A 459 -5.88 -13.95 1.27
C VAL A 459 -5.08 -15.23 1.46
N ALA A 460 -4.85 -16.03 0.41
CA ALA A 460 -4.01 -17.22 0.50
C ALA A 460 -2.56 -16.87 0.83
N ALA A 461 -2.00 -15.85 0.17
CA ALA A 461 -0.65 -15.35 0.45
C ALA A 461 -0.53 -14.78 1.87
N LEU A 462 -1.56 -14.04 2.32
CA LEU A 462 -1.69 -13.55 3.70
C LEU A 462 -1.69 -14.74 4.66
N LEU A 463 -2.52 -15.76 4.46
CA LEU A 463 -2.59 -16.94 5.32
C LEU A 463 -1.28 -17.70 5.42
N GLU A 464 -0.60 -17.90 4.30
CA GLU A 464 0.75 -18.45 4.32
C GLU A 464 1.71 -17.58 5.15
N GLY A 465 1.60 -16.25 4.99
CA GLY A 465 2.40 -15.28 5.72
C GLY A 465 2.16 -15.38 7.21
N LEU A 466 0.90 -15.39 7.63
CA LEU A 466 0.51 -15.55 9.01
C LEU A 466 1.07 -16.87 9.57
N VAL A 467 0.91 -18.01 8.87
CA VAL A 467 1.41 -19.34 9.32
C VAL A 467 2.90 -19.33 9.57
N VAL A 468 3.67 -18.77 8.66
CA VAL A 468 5.12 -18.60 8.87
C VAL A 468 5.36 -17.68 10.06
N ALA A 469 4.64 -16.55 10.12
CA ALA A 469 4.76 -15.57 11.17
C ALA A 469 4.35 -16.07 12.55
N ALA A 470 3.59 -17.16 12.69
CA ALA A 470 3.26 -17.77 13.96
C ALA A 470 4.15 -18.97 14.31
N GLY A 471 5.13 -19.32 13.45
CA GLY A 471 6.00 -20.48 13.66
C GLY A 471 5.37 -21.83 13.30
N GLY A 472 4.31 -21.82 12.49
CA GLY A 472 3.60 -23.02 12.03
C GLY A 472 2.08 -22.95 12.22
N ASP A 473 1.37 -23.98 11.77
CA ASP A 473 -0.09 -24.02 11.75
C ASP A 473 -0.75 -24.03 13.16
N ARG A 474 0.05 -24.19 14.23
CA ARG A 474 -0.41 -24.26 15.63
C ARG A 474 -0.43 -22.91 16.36
N GLY A 475 0.04 -21.83 15.74
CA GLY A 475 0.15 -20.51 16.38
C GLY A 475 -0.93 -19.49 15.99
N ILE A 476 -1.92 -19.90 15.18
CA ILE A 476 -2.90 -18.99 14.55
C ILE A 476 -4.30 -19.47 14.79
N GLY A 477 -5.10 -18.60 15.41
CA GLY A 477 -6.52 -18.80 15.55
C GLY A 477 -7.31 -18.09 14.44
N VAL A 478 -8.59 -18.48 14.30
CA VAL A 478 -9.57 -17.81 13.44
C VAL A 478 -9.65 -16.30 13.73
N ARG A 479 -9.45 -15.91 14.99
CA ARG A 479 -9.44 -14.51 15.43
C ARG A 479 -8.30 -13.69 14.79
N ASP A 480 -7.12 -14.29 14.64
CA ASP A 480 -5.96 -13.60 14.05
C ASP A 480 -6.18 -13.32 12.58
N LEU A 481 -6.78 -14.29 11.90
CA LEU A 481 -7.15 -14.11 10.50
C LEU A 481 -8.26 -13.08 10.34
N ARG A 482 -9.28 -13.12 11.19
CA ARG A 482 -10.35 -12.12 11.14
C ARG A 482 -9.78 -10.71 11.27
N ASP A 483 -8.93 -10.51 12.27
CA ASP A 483 -8.27 -9.22 12.51
C ASP A 483 -7.35 -8.85 11.32
N ALA A 484 -6.61 -9.81 10.76
CA ALA A 484 -5.75 -9.61 9.60
C ALA A 484 -6.54 -9.25 8.34
N LEU A 485 -7.69 -9.89 8.09
CA LEU A 485 -8.57 -9.62 6.96
C LEU A 485 -9.23 -8.24 7.07
N ALA A 486 -9.61 -7.82 8.29
CA ALA A 486 -10.13 -6.48 8.54
C ALA A 486 -9.07 -5.39 8.27
N ALA A 487 -7.80 -5.69 8.52
CA ALA A 487 -6.68 -4.81 8.25
C ALA A 487 -6.10 -4.95 6.84
N LEU A 488 -6.53 -5.95 6.06
CA LEU A 488 -6.03 -6.21 4.71
C LEU A 488 -6.52 -5.11 3.77
N VAL A 489 -5.59 -4.55 3.02
CA VAL A 489 -5.85 -3.52 2.03
C VAL A 489 -5.33 -4.02 0.68
N LEU A 490 -6.22 -4.04 -0.31
CA LEU A 490 -5.99 -4.50 -1.68
C LEU A 490 -5.55 -3.36 -2.58
#